data_AF-A0A940HUG0-F1
#
_entry.id   AF-A0A940HUG0-F1
#
_cell.length_a   1.000
_cell.length_b   1.000
_cell.length_c   1.000
_cell.angle_alpha   90.00
_cell.angle_beta   90.00
_cell.angle_gamma   90.00
#
_symmetry.space_group_name_H-M   'P 1'
#
loop_
_entity.id
_entity.type
_entity.pdbx_description
1 polymer ?
#
loop_
_entity_poly.entity_id
_entity_poly.type
_entity_poly.pdbx_seq_one_letter_code
_entity_poly.pdbx_strand_id
1 'polypeptide(L)' 'MKIIRKQLVIFFAIFIIFITSSLAHEYKVGNLKILHPYITETPPGAKISGGYMKIVNTGNQTDHL' A
#
# COMPACT_ATOMS: atom_id res chain seq x y z
N MET A 1 -37.64 -17.15 9.37
CA MET A 1 -36.19 -17.26 9.67
C MET A 1 -35.31 -17.58 8.45
N LYS A 2 -35.71 -18.47 7.53
CA LYS A 2 -34.87 -18.84 6.36
C LYS A 2 -34.58 -17.69 5.37
N ILE A 3 -35.53 -16.78 5.16
CA ILE A 3 -35.38 -15.65 4.21
C ILE A 3 -34.41 -14.58 4.73
N ILE A 4 -34.51 -14.24 6.01
CA ILE A 4 -33.60 -13.30 6.70
C ILE A 4 -32.19 -13.85 6.72
N ARG A 5 -32.03 -15.17 6.97
CA ARG A 5 -30.71 -15.83 6.92
C ARG A 5 -30.08 -15.76 5.52
N LYS A 6 -30.88 -15.92 4.46
CA LYS A 6 -30.39 -15.86 3.07
C LYS A 6 -29.97 -14.43 2.67
N GLN A 7 -30.75 -13.42 3.07
CA GLN A 7 -30.39 -12.02 2.85
C GLN A 7 -29.12 -11.62 3.62
N LEU A 8 -28.97 -12.09 4.86
CA LEU A 8 -27.77 -11.84 5.66
C LEU A 8 -26.51 -12.43 5.01
N VAL A 9 -26.60 -13.66 4.47
CA VAL A 9 -25.50 -14.31 3.76
C VAL A 9 -25.15 -13.57 2.47
N ILE A 10 -26.13 -13.11 1.71
CA ILE A 10 -25.91 -12.33 0.48
C ILE A 10 -25.24 -10.99 0.81
N PHE A 11 -25.68 -10.31 1.86
CA PHE A 11 -25.08 -9.05 2.32
C PHE A 11 -23.62 -9.25 2.73
N PHE A 12 -23.31 -10.27 3.53
CA PHE A 12 -21.93 -10.57 3.93
C PHE A 12 -21.04 -10.98 2.76
N ALA A 13 -21.58 -11.74 1.80
CA ALA A 13 -20.84 -12.10 0.59
C ALA A 13 -20.49 -10.87 -0.26
N ILE A 14 -21.42 -9.92 -0.40
CA ILE A 14 -21.17 -8.66 -1.11
C ILE A 14 -20.15 -7.80 -0.35
N PHE A 15 -20.26 -7.72 0.98
CA PHE A 15 -19.34 -6.94 1.81
C PHE A 15 -17.89 -7.41 1.66
N ILE A 16 -17.64 -8.73 1.63
CA ILE A 16 -16.29 -9.29 1.44
C ILE A 16 -15.70 -8.93 0.06
N ILE A 17 -16.52 -8.82 -0.98
CA ILE A 17 -16.07 -8.43 -2.32
C ILE A 17 -15.55 -6.98 -2.35
N PHE A 18 -16.04 -6.10 -1.48
CA PHE A 18 -15.61 -4.70 -1.40
C PHE A 18 -14.41 -4.46 -0.47
N ILE A 19 -13.90 -5.49 0.21
CA ILE A 19 -12.66 -5.40 1.01
C ILE A 19 -11.46 -5.57 0.08
N THR A 20 -11.32 -4.68 -0.90
CA THR A 20 -10.03 -4.51 -1.58
C THR A 20 -9.19 -3.62 -0.70
N SER A 21 -8.24 -4.21 0.03
CA SER A 21 -7.12 -3.43 0.57
C SER A 21 -6.43 -2.79 -0.62
N SER A 22 -6.54 -1.47 -0.76
CA SER A 22 -5.75 -0.72 -1.73
C SER A 22 -4.28 -0.87 -1.32
N LEU A 23 -3.63 -1.90 -1.83
CA LEU A 23 -2.19 -2.15 -1.72
C LEU A 23 -1.44 -1.16 -2.62
N ALA A 24 -1.67 0.13 -2.42
CA ALA A 24 -0.68 1.12 -2.83
C ALA A 24 0.53 0.87 -1.91
N HIS A 25 1.73 0.69 -2.49
CA HIS A 25 2.97 0.48 -1.75
C HIS A 25 3.35 1.77 -0.99
N GLU A 26 2.58 2.09 0.04
CA GLU A 26 2.80 3.17 0.98
C GLU A 26 3.29 2.56 2.29
N TYR A 27 4.41 3.07 2.79
CA TYR A 27 4.94 2.77 4.11
C TYR A 27 4.91 4.05 4.94
N LYS A 28 4.51 3.94 6.20
CA LYS A 28 4.43 5.08 7.11
C LYS A 28 5.29 4.85 8.35
N VAL A 29 6.09 5.84 8.69
CA VAL A 29 6.86 5.88 9.95
C VAL A 29 6.76 7.29 10.53
N GLY A 30 6.11 7.42 11.70
CA GLY A 30 5.81 8.73 12.27
C GLY A 30 5.07 9.65 11.28
N ASN A 31 5.68 10.81 10.98
CA ASN A 31 5.18 11.80 10.01
C ASN A 31 5.74 11.61 8.60
N LEU A 32 6.52 10.56 8.34
CA LEU A 32 7.05 10.26 7.02
C LEU A 32 6.15 9.24 6.31
N LYS A 33 5.86 9.53 5.04
CA LYS A 33 5.26 8.60 4.10
C LYS A 33 6.27 8.27 3.00
N ILE A 34 6.55 6.99 2.81
CA ILE A 34 7.37 6.47 1.73
C ILE A 34 6.41 5.88 0.70
N LEU A 35 6.39 6.47 -0.48
CA LEU A 35 5.43 6.16 -1.53
C LEU A 35 6.13 5.47 -2.69
N HIS A 36 5.56 4.35 -3.10
CA HIS A 36 5.90 3.59 -4.30
C HIS A 36 7.40 3.38 -4.47
N PRO A 37 8.09 2.76 -3.48
CA PRO A 37 9.48 2.39 -3.68
C PRO A 37 9.58 1.37 -4.80
N TYR A 38 10.52 1.59 -5.71
CA TYR A 38 10.83 0.67 -6.79
C TYR A 38 12.33 0.67 -7.06
N ILE A 39 12.80 -0.41 -7.66
CA ILE A 39 14.19 -0.55 -8.11
C ILE A 39 14.16 -1.06 -9.55
N THR A 40 15.09 -0.58 -10.37
CA THR A 40 15.26 -1.11 -11.71
C THR A 40 16.15 -2.34 -11.66
N GLU A 41 15.96 -3.28 -12.58
CA GLU A 41 16.87 -4.42 -12.71
C GLU A 41 18.31 -3.96 -12.98
N THR A 42 19.27 -4.68 -12.42
CA THR A 42 20.69 -4.37 -12.62
C THR A 42 21.10 -4.68 -14.06
N PRO A 43 21.70 -3.73 -14.81
CA PRO A 43 22.16 -4.00 -16.16
C PRO A 43 23.20 -5.14 -16.23
N PRO A 44 23.24 -5.92 -17.32
CA PRO A 44 24.24 -6.98 -17.47
C PRO A 44 25.67 -6.48 -17.28
N GLY A 45 26.44 -7.15 -16.41
CA GLY A 45 27.82 -6.79 -16.09
C GLY A 45 27.98 -5.65 -15.07
N ALA A 46 26.91 -4.95 -14.70
CA ALA A 46 26.92 -3.98 -13.61
C ALA A 46 26.73 -4.67 -12.26
N LYS A 47 27.35 -4.12 -11.21
CA LYS A 47 27.19 -4.62 -9.82
C LYS A 47 26.12 -3.87 -9.02
N ILE A 48 25.62 -2.75 -9.54
CA ILE A 48 24.76 -1.80 -8.81
C ILE A 48 23.63 -1.34 -9.75
N SER A 49 22.46 -1.11 -9.17
CA SER A 49 21.29 -0.50 -9.83
C SER A 49 20.75 0.68 -9.01
N GLY A 50 19.87 1.48 -9.61
CA GLY A 50 19.20 2.60 -8.97
C GLY A 50 17.85 2.21 -8.36
N GLY A 51 17.63 2.61 -7.11
CA GLY A 51 16.32 2.57 -6.45
C GLY A 51 15.74 3.97 -6.30
N TYR A 52 14.43 4.08 -6.39
CA TYR A 52 13.71 5.35 -6.33
C TYR A 52 12.47 5.21 -5.45
N MET A 53 12.13 6.28 -4.73
CA MET A 53 10.90 6.39 -3.96
C MET A 53 10.57 7.86 -3.74
N LYS A 54 9.31 8.15 -3.42
CA LYS A 54 8.90 9.48 -2.97
C LYS A 54 8.76 9.49 -1.46
N ILE A 55 9.50 10.36 -0.78
CA ILE A 55 9.37 10.59 0.66
C ILE A 55 8.59 11.88 0.88
N VAL A 56 7.53 11.83 1.69
CA VAL A 56 6.73 12.99 2.09
C VAL A 56 6.81 13.14 3.60
N ASN A 57 7.39 14.25 4.07
CA ASN A 57 7.34 14.65 5.47
C ASN A 57 6.09 15.49 5.70
N THR A 58 5.15 14.99 6.50
CA THR A 58 3.92 15.69 6.89
C THR A 58 4.03 16.36 8.26
N GLY A 59 5.22 16.39 8.85
CA GLY A 59 5.51 17.01 10.14
C GLY A 59 5.99 18.45 10.01
N ASN A 60 6.23 19.08 11.17
CA ASN A 60 6.54 20.50 11.27
C ASN A 60 8.04 20.76 11.47
N GLN A 61 8.86 19.72 11.38
CA GLN A 61 10.30 19.73 11.61
C GLN A 61 10.99 19.09 10.41
N THR A 62 12.17 19.60 10.06
CA THR A 62 13.03 19.01 9.03
C THR A 62 13.46 17.60 9.44
N ASP A 63 13.57 16.71 8.45
CA ASP A 63 14.01 15.32 8.64
C ASP A 63 15.08 14.96 7.61
N HIS A 64 15.73 13.81 7.77
CA HIS A 64 16.79 13.30 6.89
C HIS A 64 16.62 11.81 6.60
N LEU A 65 17.12 11.38 5.43
CA LEU A 65 17.22 9.97 5.05
C LEU A 65 18.60 9.43 5.41
#